data_AF-A0A7R9SY15-F1
#
_entry.id   AF-A0A7R9SY15-F1
#
_cell.length_a   1.000
_cell.length_b   1.000
_cell.length_c   1.000
_cell.angle_alpha   90.00
_cell.angle_beta   90.00
_cell.angle_gamma   90.00
#
_symmetry.space_group_name_H-M   'P 1'
#
loop_
_entity.id
_entity.type
_entity.pdbx_description
1 polymer ?
#
loop_
_entity_poly.entity_id
_entity_poly.type
_entity_poly.pdbx_seq_one_letter_code
_entity_poly.pdbx_strand_id
1 'polypeptide(L)'
;DAELPKRIYYLSDAAKRVLEADPTGDLKVIATGVKVFERQEAKDADPKNSCSYRVVQEGLYVLLPHMTKQVVTASLMEMRKLLHMRSCRKESFENHVRDQLTNPALGKGCVVLKFDPKLEASDKEEGEVSVINLNDPIFEAGGCAICCWMGEAALSLLCDKVYAAMVLEKLGGPPPQEVIDRCVADKAKAKEEMEKAAANGAAVETAVAT
;
A
#
# COMPACT_ATOMS: atom_id res chain seq x y z
N ASP A 1 9.76 -12.68 -24.92
CA ASP A 1 9.74 -12.20 -23.53
C ASP A 1 11.03 -11.61 -22.97
N ALA A 2 12.23 -11.97 -23.46
CA ALA A 2 13.48 -11.36 -22.99
C ALA A 2 13.68 -9.88 -23.40
N GLU A 3 12.90 -9.36 -24.35
CA GLU A 3 13.04 -8.01 -24.90
C GLU A 3 12.25 -6.91 -24.14
N LEU A 4 11.25 -7.28 -23.34
CA LEU A 4 10.44 -6.30 -22.61
C LEU A 4 11.11 -5.91 -21.28
N PRO A 5 11.28 -4.60 -20.99
CA PRO A 5 11.84 -4.12 -19.73
C PRO A 5 11.15 -4.72 -18.50
N LYS A 6 11.91 -5.01 -17.45
CA LYS A 6 11.34 -5.50 -16.19
C LYS A 6 10.51 -4.44 -15.45
N ARG A 7 10.86 -3.17 -15.62
CA ARG A 7 10.31 -2.01 -14.90
C ARG A 7 10.28 -0.80 -15.82
N ILE A 8 9.28 0.05 -15.63
CA ILE A 8 9.13 1.33 -16.33
C ILE A 8 9.12 2.43 -15.27
N TYR A 9 9.96 3.44 -15.46
CA TYR A 9 10.11 4.56 -14.53
C TYR A 9 9.61 5.84 -15.19
N TYR A 10 8.93 6.67 -14.41
CA TYR A 10 8.60 8.04 -14.78
C TYR A 10 9.74 8.96 -14.38
N LEU A 11 10.24 9.73 -15.34
CA LEU A 11 11.40 10.60 -15.19
C LEU A 11 11.00 12.05 -15.47
N SER A 12 11.70 12.98 -14.83
CA SER A 12 11.70 14.37 -15.29
C SER A 12 12.55 14.52 -16.55
N ASP A 13 12.25 15.53 -17.37
CA ASP A 13 13.04 15.83 -18.58
C ASP A 13 14.51 16.08 -18.27
N ALA A 14 14.81 16.69 -17.12
CA ALA A 14 16.19 16.93 -16.69
C ALA A 14 16.93 15.62 -16.40
N ALA A 15 16.31 14.69 -15.66
CA ALA A 15 16.90 13.39 -15.39
C ALA A 15 17.09 12.58 -16.67
N LYS A 16 16.10 12.62 -17.58
CA LYS A 16 16.19 11.96 -18.89
C LYS A 16 17.37 12.49 -19.71
N ARG A 17 17.55 13.81 -19.81
CA ARG A 17 18.68 14.41 -20.54
C ARG A 17 20.05 13.99 -19.98
N VAL A 18 20.18 13.87 -18.67
CA VAL A 18 21.44 13.39 -18.04
C VAL A 18 21.72 11.94 -18.43
N LEU A 19 20.69 11.09 -18.44
CA LEU A 19 20.84 9.69 -18.88
C LEU A 19 21.17 9.58 -20.36
N GLU A 20 20.54 10.39 -21.21
CA GLU A 20 20.80 10.43 -22.66
C GLU A 20 22.19 10.99 -23.00
N ALA A 21 22.80 11.77 -22.10
CA ALA A 21 24.14 12.30 -22.26
C ALA A 21 25.25 11.26 -21.95
N ASP A 22 24.89 10.07 -21.48
CA ASP A 22 25.80 8.95 -21.23
C ASP A 22 25.52 7.77 -22.20
N PRO A 23 25.85 7.92 -23.50
CA PRO A 23 25.59 6.88 -24.49
C PRO A 23 26.47 5.64 -24.31
N THR A 24 27.59 5.77 -23.58
CA THR A 24 28.53 4.67 -23.29
C THR A 24 28.08 3.83 -22.10
N GLY A 25 27.17 4.35 -21.26
CA GLY A 25 26.65 3.65 -20.09
C GLY A 25 27.65 3.58 -18.94
N ASP A 26 28.60 4.52 -18.87
CA ASP A 26 29.60 4.59 -17.81
C ASP A 26 29.00 5.06 -16.48
N LEU A 27 27.85 5.73 -16.53
CA LEU A 27 27.09 6.14 -15.36
C LEU A 27 26.40 4.93 -14.72
N LYS A 28 26.85 4.57 -13.53
CA LYS A 28 26.17 3.57 -12.70
C LYS A 28 24.90 4.13 -12.08
N VAL A 29 23.77 3.93 -12.75
CA VAL A 29 22.45 4.35 -12.25
C VAL A 29 21.95 3.33 -11.21
N ILE A 30 21.89 3.75 -9.93
CA ILE A 30 21.34 2.93 -8.83
C ILE A 30 19.80 3.04 -8.80
N ALA A 31 19.28 4.26 -8.99
CA ALA A 31 17.86 4.59 -9.07
C ALA A 31 17.67 5.88 -9.86
N THR A 32 16.56 6.02 -10.58
CA THR A 32 16.20 7.25 -11.30
C THR A 32 14.69 7.37 -11.45
N GLY A 33 14.18 8.58 -11.16
CA GLY A 33 12.75 8.88 -11.12
C GLY A 33 11.95 7.95 -10.22
N VAL A 34 10.71 7.66 -10.62
CA VAL A 34 9.72 6.93 -9.83
C VAL A 34 9.35 5.66 -10.56
N LYS A 35 9.37 4.50 -9.90
CA LYS A 35 8.91 3.25 -10.53
C LYS A 35 7.39 3.33 -10.71
N VAL A 36 6.90 3.13 -11.93
CA VAL A 36 5.46 3.27 -12.24
C VAL A 36 4.82 1.95 -12.67
N PHE A 37 5.54 1.16 -13.47
CA PHE A 37 5.11 -0.17 -13.83
C PHE A 37 6.19 -1.21 -13.58
N GLU A 38 5.75 -2.43 -13.32
CA GLU A 38 6.62 -3.60 -13.35
C GLU A 38 5.95 -4.73 -14.11
N ARG A 39 6.77 -5.57 -14.74
CA ARG A 39 6.27 -6.65 -15.58
C ARG A 39 5.43 -7.63 -14.76
N GLN A 40 4.28 -8.02 -15.31
CA GLN A 40 3.40 -9.00 -14.71
C GLN A 40 3.81 -10.40 -15.16
N GLU A 41 4.27 -11.23 -14.22
CA GLU A 41 4.71 -12.60 -14.51
C GLU A 41 3.70 -13.67 -14.05
N ALA A 42 2.49 -13.27 -13.63
CA ALA A 42 1.48 -14.23 -13.17
C ALA A 42 1.00 -15.12 -14.33
N LYS A 43 1.07 -16.43 -14.10
CA LYS A 43 0.62 -17.48 -15.02
C LYS A 43 -0.90 -17.49 -15.25
N ASP A 44 -1.66 -16.88 -14.34
CA ASP A 44 -3.13 -16.81 -14.38
C ASP A 44 -3.66 -15.57 -15.12
N ALA A 45 -2.79 -14.79 -15.75
CA ALA A 45 -3.22 -13.68 -16.58
C ALA A 45 -3.93 -14.25 -17.82
N ASP A 46 -5.21 -13.93 -17.98
CA ASP A 46 -6.00 -14.34 -19.14
C ASP A 46 -5.25 -13.97 -20.43
N PRO A 47 -4.93 -14.93 -21.33
CA PRO A 47 -4.23 -14.64 -22.57
C PRO A 47 -4.91 -13.57 -23.43
N LYS A 48 -6.24 -13.39 -23.28
CA LYS A 48 -7.01 -12.36 -24.01
C LYS A 48 -7.05 -11.00 -23.32
N ASN A 49 -6.60 -10.89 -22.07
CA ASN A 49 -6.70 -9.67 -21.26
C ASN A 49 -5.45 -9.40 -20.40
N SER A 50 -4.31 -10.01 -20.74
CA SER A 50 -3.08 -9.89 -19.97
C SER A 50 -2.34 -8.61 -20.34
N CYS A 51 -2.48 -7.58 -19.51
CA CYS A 51 -1.53 -6.48 -19.54
C CYS A 51 -0.16 -7.03 -19.11
N SER A 52 0.87 -6.87 -19.95
CA SER A 52 2.23 -7.33 -19.65
C SER A 52 2.86 -6.61 -18.45
N TYR A 53 2.23 -5.53 -17.99
CA TYR A 53 2.69 -4.70 -16.88
C TYR A 53 1.56 -4.47 -15.89
N ARG A 54 1.93 -4.32 -14.61
CA ARG A 54 1.04 -3.85 -13.56
C ARG A 54 1.53 -2.52 -13.00
N VAL A 55 0.59 -1.70 -12.53
CA VAL A 55 0.91 -0.49 -11.76
C VAL A 55 1.53 -0.89 -10.44
N VAL A 56 2.58 -0.19 -10.03
CA VAL A 56 3.19 -0.36 -8.71
C VAL A 56 2.71 0.72 -7.74
N GLN A 57 2.66 0.39 -6.45
CA GLN A 57 2.19 1.32 -5.43
C GLN A 57 2.98 2.63 -5.40
N GLU A 58 4.31 2.56 -5.61
CA GLU A 58 5.20 3.72 -5.59
C GLU A 58 4.81 4.77 -6.65
N GLY A 59 4.48 4.37 -7.87
CA GLY A 59 4.12 5.29 -8.95
C GLY A 59 2.63 5.57 -9.08
N LEU A 60 1.81 5.03 -8.18
CA LEU A 60 0.36 5.14 -8.27
C LEU A 60 -0.10 6.61 -8.23
N TYR A 61 0.51 7.43 -7.37
CA TYR A 61 0.14 8.85 -7.25
C TYR A 61 0.35 9.65 -8.55
N VAL A 62 1.35 9.27 -9.37
CA VAL A 62 1.60 9.89 -10.68
C VAL A 62 0.54 9.46 -11.69
N LEU A 63 0.12 8.20 -11.65
CA LEU A 63 -0.82 7.65 -12.61
C LEU A 63 -2.28 7.97 -12.29
N LEU A 64 -2.66 7.97 -11.02
CA LEU A 64 -4.04 8.01 -10.56
C LEU A 64 -4.87 9.14 -11.21
N PRO A 65 -4.37 10.38 -11.35
CA PRO A 65 -5.11 11.45 -12.03
C PRO A 65 -5.46 11.17 -13.50
N HIS A 66 -4.74 10.25 -14.14
CA HIS A 66 -4.91 9.88 -15.54
C HIS A 66 -5.62 8.53 -15.72
N MET A 67 -5.89 7.79 -14.64
CA MET A 67 -6.56 6.49 -14.69
C MET A 67 -8.06 6.66 -14.89
N THR A 68 -8.58 6.09 -15.98
CA THR A 68 -10.02 6.08 -16.31
C THR A 68 -10.66 4.70 -16.24
N LYS A 69 -9.85 3.67 -16.03
CA LYS A 69 -10.23 2.25 -15.98
C LYS A 69 -9.44 1.56 -14.86
N GLN A 70 -9.84 0.35 -14.48
CA GLN A 70 -9.18 -0.42 -13.44
C GLN A 70 -9.17 0.29 -12.07
N VAL A 71 -10.13 1.18 -11.82
CA VAL A 71 -10.31 1.87 -10.54
C VAL A 71 -11.65 1.44 -9.97
N VAL A 72 -11.63 1.00 -8.71
CA VAL A 72 -12.81 0.62 -7.93
C VAL A 72 -12.91 1.59 -6.77
N THR A 73 -14.02 2.30 -6.66
CA THR A 73 -14.28 3.19 -5.52
C THR A 73 -14.88 2.39 -4.38
N ALA A 74 -14.36 2.56 -3.16
CA ALA A 74 -14.82 1.87 -1.96
C ALA A 74 -15.02 2.84 -0.80
N SER A 75 -15.88 2.43 0.14
CA SER A 75 -16.05 3.07 1.44
C SER A 75 -14.77 3.00 2.28
N LEU A 76 -14.66 3.87 3.29
CA LEU A 76 -13.57 3.83 4.25
C LEU A 76 -13.50 2.48 4.97
N MET A 77 -14.66 1.91 5.31
CA MET A 77 -14.76 0.62 5.98
C MET A 77 -14.20 -0.51 5.11
N GLU A 78 -14.55 -0.58 3.83
CA GLU A 78 -14.03 -1.61 2.92
C GLU A 78 -12.54 -1.42 2.62
N MET A 79 -12.06 -0.18 2.52
CA MET A 79 -10.62 0.12 2.42
C MET A 79 -9.86 -0.39 3.65
N ARG A 80 -10.31 -0.05 4.87
CA ARG A 80 -9.71 -0.52 6.14
C ARG A 80 -9.70 -2.04 6.23
N LYS A 81 -10.83 -2.69 5.89
CA LYS A 81 -10.97 -4.14 5.91
C LYS A 81 -9.98 -4.81 4.95
N LEU A 82 -9.84 -4.33 3.71
CA LEU A 82 -8.87 -4.91 2.79
C LEU A 82 -7.43 -4.66 3.25
N LEU A 83 -7.12 -3.47 3.76
CA LEU A 83 -5.80 -3.14 4.33
C LEU A 83 -5.44 -4.08 5.49
N HIS A 84 -6.41 -4.39 6.36
CA HIS A 84 -6.25 -5.30 7.48
C HIS A 84 -6.12 -6.75 7.04
N MET A 85 -7.06 -7.24 6.23
CA MET A 85 -7.14 -8.66 5.82
C MET A 85 -6.13 -9.03 4.73
N ARG A 86 -5.59 -8.04 4.01
CA ARG A 86 -4.65 -8.18 2.87
C ARG A 86 -5.24 -8.86 1.64
N SER A 87 -6.27 -9.68 1.81
CA SER A 87 -7.02 -10.36 0.77
C SER A 87 -8.45 -10.59 1.24
N CYS A 88 -9.42 -10.22 0.42
CA CYS A 88 -10.84 -10.38 0.71
C CYS A 88 -11.55 -11.04 -0.46
N ARG A 89 -12.48 -11.95 -0.15
CA ARG A 89 -13.38 -12.53 -1.16
C ARG A 89 -14.33 -11.46 -1.69
N LYS A 90 -14.65 -11.50 -2.98
CA LYS A 90 -15.53 -10.51 -3.63
C LYS A 90 -16.90 -10.45 -2.95
N GLU A 91 -17.42 -11.60 -2.52
CA GLU A 91 -18.71 -11.72 -1.84
C GLU A 91 -18.70 -11.11 -0.43
N SER A 92 -17.52 -10.86 0.15
CA SER A 92 -17.42 -10.25 1.46
C SER A 92 -17.61 -8.74 1.41
N PHE A 93 -17.39 -8.08 0.26
CA PHE A 93 -17.52 -6.63 0.12
C PHE A 93 -18.98 -6.19 0.08
N GLU A 94 -19.25 -4.95 0.50
CA GLU A 94 -20.51 -4.25 0.25
C GLU A 94 -20.94 -4.30 -1.23
N ASN A 95 -22.25 -4.22 -1.48
CA ASN A 95 -22.83 -4.34 -2.83
C ASN A 95 -22.19 -3.36 -3.83
N HIS A 96 -22.01 -2.09 -3.46
CA HIS A 96 -21.46 -1.08 -4.37
C HIS A 96 -20.03 -1.40 -4.84
N VAL A 97 -19.19 -2.00 -3.99
CA VAL A 97 -17.84 -2.45 -4.35
C VAL A 97 -17.90 -3.77 -5.12
N ARG A 98 -18.74 -4.71 -4.64
CA ARG A 98 -18.91 -6.03 -5.25
C ARG A 98 -19.37 -5.91 -6.71
N ASP A 99 -20.34 -5.05 -6.98
CA ASP A 99 -20.89 -4.83 -8.32
C ASP A 99 -19.80 -4.33 -9.29
N GLN A 100 -18.94 -3.41 -8.83
CA GLN A 100 -17.77 -2.96 -9.59
C GLN A 100 -16.77 -4.11 -9.83
N LEU A 101 -16.48 -4.93 -8.82
CA LEU A 101 -15.54 -6.06 -8.91
C LEU A 101 -16.05 -7.23 -9.77
N THR A 102 -17.36 -7.35 -9.92
CA THR A 102 -17.99 -8.37 -10.78
C THR A 102 -18.31 -7.84 -12.18
N ASN A 103 -18.10 -6.55 -12.43
CA ASN A 103 -18.33 -5.94 -13.74
C ASN A 103 -17.37 -6.55 -14.78
N PRO A 104 -17.87 -7.21 -15.85
CA PRO A 104 -17.02 -7.79 -16.89
C PRO A 104 -16.09 -6.77 -17.58
N ALA A 105 -16.47 -5.49 -17.60
CA ALA A 105 -15.66 -4.42 -18.19
C ALA A 105 -14.39 -4.10 -17.38
N LEU A 106 -14.37 -4.42 -16.09
CA LEU A 106 -13.19 -4.23 -15.24
C LEU A 106 -12.13 -5.30 -15.56
N GLY A 107 -12.54 -6.53 -15.88
CA GLY A 107 -11.60 -7.62 -16.17
C GLY A 107 -10.78 -8.05 -14.94
N LYS A 108 -9.87 -9.01 -15.12
CA LYS A 108 -9.00 -9.54 -14.05
C LYS A 108 -7.62 -8.89 -14.11
N GLY A 109 -6.90 -8.91 -12.99
CA GLY A 109 -5.50 -8.48 -12.92
C GLY A 109 -5.29 -7.25 -12.02
N CYS A 110 -4.41 -6.34 -12.43
CA CYS A 110 -4.08 -5.17 -11.61
C CYS A 110 -5.22 -4.16 -11.61
N VAL A 111 -5.75 -3.86 -10.43
CA VAL A 111 -6.76 -2.83 -10.19
C VAL A 111 -6.34 -1.91 -9.05
N VAL A 112 -6.94 -0.74 -8.97
CA VAL A 112 -6.72 0.22 -7.89
C VAL A 112 -8.00 0.34 -7.09
N LEU A 113 -7.91 0.07 -5.80
CA LEU A 113 -8.98 0.41 -4.86
C LEU A 113 -8.77 1.86 -4.43
N LYS A 114 -9.77 2.73 -4.60
CA LYS A 114 -9.73 4.14 -4.23
C LYS A 114 -10.78 4.43 -3.16
N PHE A 115 -10.35 5.11 -2.11
CA PHE A 115 -11.22 5.76 -1.14
C PHE A 115 -11.19 7.27 -1.39
N ASP A 116 -12.36 7.89 -1.57
CA ASP A 116 -12.51 9.32 -1.79
C ASP A 116 -13.35 9.93 -0.64
N PRO A 117 -12.73 10.67 0.29
CA PRO A 117 -13.44 11.27 1.42
C PRO A 117 -14.58 12.21 1.01
N LYS A 118 -14.46 12.87 -0.16
CA LYS A 118 -15.49 13.82 -0.62
C LYS A 118 -16.75 13.10 -1.09
N LEU A 119 -16.59 11.92 -1.70
CA LEU A 119 -17.71 11.08 -2.11
C LEU A 119 -18.38 10.42 -0.89
N GLU A 120 -17.60 9.99 0.10
CA GLU A 120 -18.18 9.38 1.30
C GLU A 120 -18.91 10.39 2.19
N ALA A 121 -18.40 11.62 2.30
CA ALA A 121 -19.03 12.69 3.06
C ALA A 121 -20.35 13.19 2.44
N SER A 122 -20.56 13.01 1.12
CA SER A 122 -21.86 13.31 0.51
C SER A 122 -22.94 12.26 0.81
N ASP A 123 -22.53 11.05 1.20
CA ASP A 123 -23.41 9.89 1.37
C ASP A 123 -23.79 9.61 2.84
N LYS A 124 -23.10 10.22 3.82
CA LYS A 124 -23.33 9.99 5.27
C LYS A 124 -23.33 11.30 6.08
N GLU A 125 -24.22 11.42 7.06
CA GLU A 125 -24.13 12.43 8.13
C GLU A 125 -22.81 12.25 8.91
N GLU A 126 -21.90 13.23 8.77
CA GLU A 126 -20.63 13.63 9.45
C GLU A 126 -19.86 12.72 10.46
N GLY A 127 -20.29 11.53 10.83
CA GLY A 127 -19.74 10.79 11.98
C GLY A 127 -18.39 10.11 11.75
N GLU A 128 -18.17 9.44 10.61
CA GLU A 128 -17.07 8.46 10.47
C GLU A 128 -15.79 9.03 9.83
N VAL A 129 -15.89 10.07 9.00
CA VAL A 129 -14.72 10.71 8.33
C VAL A 129 -13.97 11.65 9.28
N SER A 130 -14.61 12.07 10.38
CA SER A 130 -14.08 13.00 11.38
C SER A 130 -12.80 12.52 12.09
N VAL A 131 -12.50 11.21 12.04
CA VAL A 131 -11.30 10.61 12.67
C VAL A 131 -10.06 10.64 11.77
N ILE A 132 -10.18 11.05 10.50
CA ILE A 132 -9.07 11.01 9.54
C ILE A 132 -8.49 12.41 9.34
N ASN A 133 -7.16 12.53 9.41
CA ASN A 133 -6.49 13.74 8.99
C ASN A 133 -6.45 13.84 7.46
N LEU A 134 -7.43 14.55 6.88
CA LEU A 134 -7.52 14.76 5.43
C LEU A 134 -6.38 15.61 4.84
N ASN A 135 -5.56 16.26 5.67
CA ASN A 135 -4.36 16.96 5.23
C ASN A 135 -3.14 16.02 5.09
N ASP A 136 -3.29 14.73 5.37
CA ASP A 136 -2.21 13.76 5.21
C ASP A 136 -1.89 13.56 3.72
N PRO A 137 -0.60 13.53 3.32
CA PRO A 137 -0.19 13.33 1.94
C PRO A 137 -0.77 12.08 1.26
N ILE A 138 -1.21 11.07 2.02
CA ILE A 138 -1.88 9.89 1.44
C ILE A 138 -3.19 10.22 0.69
N PHE A 139 -3.75 11.42 0.91
CA PHE A 139 -4.95 11.92 0.23
C PHE A 139 -4.65 12.86 -0.93
N GLU A 140 -3.38 13.13 -1.24
CA GLU A 140 -2.99 13.86 -2.44
C GLU A 140 -3.55 13.14 -3.69
N ALA A 141 -3.88 13.92 -4.73
CA ALA A 141 -4.60 13.44 -5.92
C ALA A 141 -6.07 12.98 -5.70
N GLY A 142 -6.72 13.44 -4.62
CA GLY A 142 -8.18 13.34 -4.46
C GLY A 142 -8.66 12.02 -3.87
N GLY A 143 -7.86 11.40 -2.99
CA GLY A 143 -8.24 10.21 -2.23
C GLY A 143 -7.06 9.33 -1.85
N CYS A 144 -7.31 8.33 -1.01
CA CYS A 144 -6.33 7.28 -0.70
C CYS A 144 -6.50 6.12 -1.68
N ALA A 145 -5.44 5.68 -2.34
CA ALA A 145 -5.49 4.62 -3.34
C ALA A 145 -4.44 3.53 -3.13
N ILE A 146 -4.84 2.27 -3.38
CA ILE A 146 -4.00 1.09 -3.18
C ILE A 146 -4.07 0.17 -4.40
N CYS A 147 -2.92 -0.27 -4.88
CA CYS A 147 -2.83 -1.28 -5.92
C CYS A 147 -3.23 -2.66 -5.38
N CYS A 148 -4.06 -3.35 -6.15
CA CYS A 148 -4.62 -4.66 -5.84
C CYS A 148 -4.55 -5.60 -7.04
N TRP A 149 -4.47 -6.90 -6.77
CA TRP A 149 -4.69 -7.96 -7.74
C TRP A 149 -6.12 -8.48 -7.61
N MET A 150 -6.90 -8.32 -8.67
CA MET A 150 -8.21 -8.91 -8.81
C MET A 150 -8.10 -10.28 -9.49
N GLY A 151 -8.28 -11.33 -8.69
CA GLY A 151 -8.42 -12.69 -9.18
C GLY A 151 -9.87 -13.05 -9.49
N GLU A 152 -10.12 -14.35 -9.64
CA GLU A 152 -11.48 -14.88 -9.86
C GLU A 152 -12.40 -14.56 -8.69
N ALA A 153 -12.02 -14.97 -7.48
CA ALA A 153 -12.87 -14.94 -6.30
C ALA A 153 -12.47 -13.86 -5.27
N ALA A 154 -11.31 -13.24 -5.42
CA ALA A 154 -10.75 -12.38 -4.39
C ALA A 154 -10.02 -11.17 -4.95
N LEU A 155 -9.96 -10.13 -4.12
CA LEU A 155 -9.14 -8.94 -4.30
C LEU A 155 -8.03 -8.97 -3.26
N SER A 156 -6.77 -8.84 -3.69
CA SER A 156 -5.60 -8.96 -2.81
C SER A 156 -4.66 -7.77 -2.98
N LEU A 157 -4.03 -7.31 -1.90
CA LEU A 157 -3.12 -6.16 -1.96
C LEU A 157 -1.82 -6.48 -2.71
N LEU A 158 -1.33 -5.49 -3.48
CA LEU A 158 -0.03 -5.52 -4.16
C LEU A 158 1.04 -4.65 -3.48
N CYS A 159 0.75 -4.09 -2.30
CA CYS A 159 1.72 -3.38 -1.46
C CYS A 159 2.26 -4.29 -0.35
N ASP A 160 3.40 -3.95 0.25
CA ASP A 160 3.96 -4.71 1.36
C ASP A 160 3.14 -4.53 2.66
N LYS A 161 3.41 -5.39 3.66
CA LYS A 161 2.68 -5.39 4.93
C LYS A 161 2.88 -4.09 5.73
N VAL A 162 4.08 -3.50 5.67
CA VAL A 162 4.42 -2.30 6.44
C VAL A 162 3.68 -1.09 5.87
N TYR A 163 3.69 -0.94 4.54
CA TYR A 163 2.94 0.10 3.86
C TYR A 163 1.43 -0.02 4.13
N ALA A 164 0.85 -1.22 4.03
CA ALA A 164 -0.57 -1.42 4.31
C ALA A 164 -0.94 -1.05 5.76
N ALA A 165 -0.10 -1.41 6.74
CA ALA A 165 -0.31 -1.06 8.14
C ALA A 165 -0.24 0.46 8.37
N MET A 166 0.74 1.15 7.77
CA MET A 166 0.88 2.60 7.84
C MET A 166 -0.36 3.31 7.27
N VAL A 167 -0.86 2.87 6.12
CA VAL A 167 -2.07 3.46 5.53
C VAL A 167 -3.29 3.18 6.42
N LEU A 168 -3.41 1.95 6.94
CA LEU A 168 -4.52 1.59 7.84
C LEU A 168 -4.56 2.49 9.09
N GLU A 169 -3.40 2.75 9.69
CA GLU A 169 -3.25 3.64 10.84
C GLU A 169 -3.68 5.07 10.51
N LYS A 170 -3.20 5.62 9.38
CA LYS A 170 -3.61 6.96 8.91
C LYS A 170 -5.09 7.07 8.60
N LEU A 171 -5.69 5.96 8.17
CA LEU A 171 -7.13 5.86 7.98
C LEU A 171 -7.88 5.61 9.29
N GLY A 172 -7.25 5.61 10.48
CA GLY A 172 -7.92 5.38 11.77
C GLY A 172 -8.42 3.95 11.98
N GLY A 173 -7.89 2.98 11.24
CA GLY A 173 -8.20 1.57 11.42
C GLY A 173 -7.39 0.92 12.55
N PRO A 174 -7.83 -0.23 13.08
CA PRO A 174 -7.10 -0.93 14.12
C PRO A 174 -5.76 -1.46 13.57
N PRO A 175 -4.66 -1.38 14.34
CA PRO A 175 -3.39 -1.93 13.91
C PRO A 175 -3.52 -3.44 13.63
N PRO A 176 -2.78 -3.99 12.64
CA PRO A 176 -2.79 -5.44 12.40
C PRO A 176 -2.41 -6.22 13.66
N GLN A 177 -3.01 -7.39 13.89
CA GLN A 177 -2.75 -8.19 15.09
C GLN A 177 -1.25 -8.50 15.26
N GLU A 178 -0.54 -8.80 14.17
CA GLU A 178 0.91 -9.01 14.18
C GLU A 178 1.71 -7.81 14.71
N VAL A 179 1.22 -6.58 14.46
CA VAL A 179 1.84 -5.34 14.97
C VAL A 179 1.55 -5.17 16.46
N ILE A 180 0.33 -5.48 16.89
CA ILE A 180 -0.05 -5.52 18.31
C ILE A 180 0.85 -6.51 19.04
N ASP A 181 0.97 -7.73 18.53
CA ASP A 181 1.77 -8.81 19.12
C ASP A 181 3.25 -8.41 19.22
N ARG A 182 3.81 -7.78 18.17
CA ARG A 182 5.18 -7.26 18.21
C ARG A 182 5.36 -6.15 19.25
N CYS A 183 4.45 -5.17 19.31
CA CYS A 183 4.52 -4.11 20.31
C CYS A 183 4.38 -4.63 21.74
N VAL A 184 3.59 -5.68 21.95
CA VAL A 184 3.49 -6.39 23.23
C VAL A 184 4.81 -7.08 23.56
N ALA A 185 5.41 -7.77 22.60
CA ALA A 185 6.71 -8.43 22.76
C ALA A 185 7.84 -7.42 23.06
N ASP A 186 7.89 -6.30 22.33
CA ASP A 186 8.89 -5.23 22.53
C ASP A 186 8.76 -4.59 23.92
N LYS A 187 7.52 -4.34 24.39
CA LYS A 187 7.26 -3.84 25.74
C LYS A 187 7.64 -4.85 26.82
N ALA A 188 7.38 -6.13 26.60
CA ALA A 188 7.77 -7.19 27.54
C ALA A 188 9.31 -7.28 27.65
N LYS A 189 10.01 -7.20 26.52
CA LYS A 189 11.48 -7.20 26.47
C LYS A 189 12.08 -5.98 27.16
N ALA A 190 11.55 -4.79 26.92
CA ALA A 190 12.00 -3.56 27.58
C ALA A 190 11.80 -3.61 29.11
N LYS A 191 10.69 -4.23 29.57
CA LYS A 191 10.44 -4.44 31.00
C LYS A 191 11.46 -5.40 31.62
N GLU A 192 11.78 -6.51 30.96
CA GLU A 192 12.77 -7.47 31.43
C GLU A 192 14.18 -6.86 31.50
N GLU A 193 14.55 -6.03 30.51
CA GLU A 193 15.82 -5.30 30.52
C GLU A 193 15.91 -4.28 31.65
N MET A 194 14.80 -3.59 31.96
CA MET A 194 14.72 -2.65 33.08
C MET A 194 14.81 -3.35 34.45
N GLU A 195 14.15 -4.50 34.62
CA GLU A 195 14.23 -5.30 35.86
C GLU A 195 15.64 -5.85 36.08
N LYS A 196 16.33 -6.31 35.02
CA LYS A 196 17.74 -6.73 35.10
C LYS A 196 18.68 -5.58 35.43
N ALA A 197 18.44 -4.38 34.87
CA ALA A 197 19.23 -3.19 35.19
C ALA A 197 19.04 -2.77 36.66
N ALA A 198 17.81 -2.83 37.19
CA ALA A 198 17.53 -2.53 38.60
C ALA A 198 18.17 -3.54 39.56
N ALA A 199 18.15 -4.83 39.24
CA ALA A 199 18.78 -5.87 40.04
C ALA A 199 20.32 -5.72 40.09
N ASN A 200 20.94 -5.37 38.96
CA ASN A 200 22.38 -5.11 38.89
C ASN A 200 22.76 -3.83 39.64
N GLY A 201 21.93 -2.78 39.60
CA GLY A 201 22.15 -1.55 40.36
C GLY A 201 22.15 -1.78 41.89
N ALA A 202 21.19 -2.56 42.39
CA ALA A 202 21.10 -2.90 43.81
C ALA A 202 22.29 -3.76 44.31
N ALA A 203 22.79 -4.66 43.47
CA ALA A 203 23.97 -5.48 43.80
C ALA A 203 25.25 -4.63 43.90
N VAL A 204 25.38 -3.57 43.10
CA VAL A 204 26.53 -2.66 43.13
C VAL A 204 26.49 -1.73 44.36
N GLU A 205 25.32 -1.21 44.74
CA GLU A 205 25.18 -0.39 45.97
C GLU A 205 25.48 -1.18 47.24
N THR A 206 25.13 -2.47 47.27
CA THR A 206 25.40 -3.33 48.44
C THR A 206 26.89 -3.66 48.60
N ALA A 207 27.67 -3.66 47.50
CA ALA A 207 29.11 -3.95 47.51
C ALA A 207 29.99 -2.74 47.85
N VAL A 208 29.47 -1.51 47.76
CA VAL A 208 30.20 -0.28 48.09
C VAL A 208 30.01 0.12 49.57
N ALA A 209 29.03 -0.48 50.26
CA ALA A 209 28.72 -0.21 51.67
C ALA A 209 29.44 -1.14 52.68
N THR A 210 30.33 -2.02 52.23
CA THR A 210 31.18 -2.91 53.07
C THR A 210 32.65 -2.58 52.91
#